data_AF-A0A7J0GAQ7-F1
#
_entry.id   AF-A0A7J0GAQ7-F1
#
_cell.length_a   1.000
_cell.length_b   1.000
_cell.length_c   1.000
_cell.angle_alpha   90.00
_cell.angle_beta   90.00
_cell.angle_gamma   90.00
#
_symmetry.space_group_name_H-M   'P 1'
#
loop_
_entity.id
_entity.type
_entity.pdbx_description
1 polymer ?
#
loop_
_entity_poly.entity_id
_entity_poly.type
_entity_poly.pdbx_seq_one_letter_code
_entity_poly.pdbx_strand_id
1 'polypeptide(L)'
;MLEEAIKCYRRAANCNDREAIALHQLAKLHSELGRLEEAAFYYKKDLERMEVEEREGPNMVEALLFLATYCKSQKRFEEAEVYCTRLLDYTGPEKETAKSLLRGMRIAQSGFPLMDVEHFPP
;
A
#
# COMPACT_ATOMS: atom_id res chain seq x y z
N MET A 1 -20.12 13.56 -7.75
CA MET A 1 -20.72 12.28 -7.29
C MET A 1 -19.81 11.49 -6.36
N LEU A 2 -18.49 11.47 -6.54
CA LEU A 2 -17.55 10.80 -5.61
C LEU A 2 -17.53 11.39 -4.19
N GLU A 3 -17.66 12.71 -4.06
CA GLU A 3 -17.66 13.39 -2.75
C GLU A 3 -18.85 13.01 -1.86
N GLU A 4 -20.02 12.75 -2.44
CA GLU A 4 -21.19 12.29 -1.68
C GLU A 4 -21.01 10.83 -1.22
N ALA A 5 -20.40 9.98 -2.05
CA ALA A 5 -20.03 8.62 -1.65
C ALA A 5 -19.04 8.63 -0.48
N ILE A 6 -18.05 9.53 -0.50
CA ILE A 6 -17.10 9.71 0.61
C ILE A 6 -17.84 10.09 1.90
N LYS A 7 -18.81 11.01 1.85
CA LYS A 7 -19.61 11.36 3.04
C LYS A 7 -20.39 10.17 3.59
N CYS A 8 -20.98 9.36 2.70
CA CYS A 8 -21.71 8.14 3.09
C CYS A 8 -20.78 7.11 3.75
N TYR A 9 -19.63 6.79 3.13
CA TYR A 9 -18.69 5.83 3.69
C TYR A 9 -17.99 6.35 4.95
N ARG A 10 -17.76 7.66 5.08
CA ARG A 10 -17.22 8.25 6.31
C ARG A 10 -18.18 8.08 7.49
N ARG A 11 -19.49 8.22 7.26
CA ARG A 11 -20.51 7.93 8.28
C ARG A 11 -20.55 6.45 8.64
N ALA A 12 -20.45 5.56 7.64
CA ALA A 12 -20.41 4.12 7.84
C ALA A 12 -19.17 3.69 8.66
N ALA A 13 -17.99 4.20 8.31
CA ALA A 13 -16.75 3.99 9.05
C ALA A 13 -16.84 4.45 10.51
N ASN A 14 -17.58 5.54 10.79
CA ASN A 14 -17.81 6.03 12.14
C ASN A 14 -18.84 5.18 12.93
N CYS A 15 -19.63 4.35 12.26
CA CYS A 15 -20.64 3.48 12.86
C CYS A 15 -20.07 2.10 13.27
N ASN A 16 -18.74 1.98 13.41
CA ASN A 16 -18.05 0.71 13.60
C ASN A 16 -18.41 -0.30 12.51
N ASP A 17 -18.10 0.06 11.27
CA ASP A 17 -18.29 -0.79 10.10
C ASP A 17 -17.62 -2.14 10.33
N ARG A 18 -18.41 -3.18 10.64
CA ARG A 18 -17.92 -4.46 11.16
C ARG A 18 -17.09 -5.22 10.12
N GLU A 19 -17.20 -4.84 8.86
CA GLU A 19 -16.54 -5.50 7.75
C GLU A 19 -15.31 -4.75 7.23
N ALA A 20 -14.96 -3.60 7.81
CA ALA A 20 -13.89 -2.71 7.33
C ALA A 20 -14.04 -2.20 5.87
N ILE A 21 -15.13 -2.55 5.18
CA ILE A 21 -15.37 -2.20 3.77
C ILE A 21 -15.43 -0.69 3.56
N ALA A 22 -15.96 0.05 4.53
CA ALA A 22 -16.05 1.51 4.44
C ALA A 22 -14.68 2.19 4.32
N LEU A 23 -13.65 1.71 5.03
CA LEU A 23 -12.29 2.29 4.96
C LEU A 23 -11.67 2.02 3.60
N HIS A 24 -11.79 0.79 3.12
CA HIS A 24 -11.33 0.38 1.81
C HIS A 24 -11.97 1.21 0.68
N GLN A 25 -13.28 1.39 0.71
CA GLN A 25 -13.99 2.18 -0.29
C GLN A 25 -13.62 3.66 -0.23
N LEU A 26 -13.43 4.22 0.97
CA LEU A 26 -12.89 5.58 1.11
C LEU A 26 -11.53 5.70 0.43
N ALA A 27 -10.61 4.77 0.69
CA ALA A 27 -9.28 4.80 0.11
C ALA A 27 -9.33 4.80 -1.43
N LYS A 28 -10.16 3.94 -2.02
CA LYS A 28 -10.37 3.85 -3.46
C LYS A 28 -10.95 5.13 -4.05
N LEU A 29 -11.98 5.69 -3.43
CA LEU A 29 -12.57 6.97 -3.86
C LEU A 29 -11.57 8.12 -3.79
N HIS A 30 -10.75 8.18 -2.74
CA HIS A 30 -9.68 9.18 -2.63
C HIS A 30 -8.60 8.99 -3.71
N SER A 31 -8.27 7.74 -4.06
CA SER A 31 -7.36 7.43 -5.16
C SER A 31 -7.92 7.91 -6.51
N GLU A 32 -9.20 7.68 -6.79
CA GLU A 32 -9.86 8.15 -8.01
C GLU A 32 -9.94 9.69 -8.09
N LEU A 33 -10.00 10.36 -6.94
CA LEU A 33 -9.92 11.82 -6.86
C LEU A 33 -8.49 12.36 -7.04
N GLY A 34 -7.49 11.51 -7.22
CA GLY A 34 -6.08 11.89 -7.31
C GLY A 34 -5.44 12.25 -5.96
N ARG A 35 -6.17 12.05 -4.85
CA ARG A 35 -5.70 12.32 -3.48
C ARG A 35 -4.96 11.11 -2.94
N LEU A 36 -3.81 10.83 -3.53
CA LEU A 36 -3.02 9.63 -3.22
C LEU A 36 -2.57 9.57 -1.76
N GLU A 37 -2.29 10.72 -1.14
CA GLU A 37 -1.92 10.80 0.28
C GLU A 37 -3.07 10.37 1.21
N GLU A 38 -4.27 10.91 0.99
CA GLU A 38 -5.47 10.51 1.75
C GLU A 38 -5.81 9.04 1.48
N ALA A 39 -5.70 8.58 0.24
CA ALA A 39 -5.91 7.18 -0.12
C ALA A 39 -4.96 6.25 0.63
N ALA A 40 -3.66 6.56 0.63
CA ALA A 40 -2.66 5.78 1.35
C ALA A 40 -2.94 5.75 2.86
N PHE A 41 -3.37 6.87 3.44
CA PHE A 41 -3.77 6.92 4.85
C PHE A 41 -4.94 5.96 5.16
N TYR A 42 -6.00 5.97 4.35
CA TYR A 42 -7.14 5.08 4.55
C TYR A 42 -6.80 3.61 4.28
N TYR A 43 -6.02 3.29 3.24
CA TYR A 43 -5.55 1.92 2.98
C TYR A 43 -4.68 1.39 4.11
N LYS A 44 -3.81 2.21 4.69
CA LYS A 44 -3.01 1.80 5.85
C LYS A 44 -3.89 1.49 7.06
N LYS A 45 -4.87 2.35 7.34
CA LYS A 45 -5.81 2.13 8.45
C LYS A 45 -6.70 0.90 8.24
N ASP A 46 -7.10 0.64 6.99
CA ASP A 46 -7.83 -0.56 6.59
C ASP A 46 -6.99 -1.82 6.85
N LEU A 47 -5.73 -1.79 6.45
CA LEU A 47 -4.76 -2.87 6.67
C LEU A 47 -4.51 -3.13 8.16
N GLU A 48 -4.22 -2.10 8.95
CA GLU A 48 -4.01 -2.22 10.40
C GLU A 48 -5.23 -2.85 11.08
N ARG A 49 -6.43 -2.49 10.64
CA ARG A 49 -7.67 -3.04 11.16
C ARG A 49 -7.85 -4.52 10.78
N MET A 50 -7.56 -4.89 9.54
CA MET A 50 -7.57 -6.28 9.10
C MET A 50 -6.55 -7.13 9.86
N GLU A 51 -5.36 -6.60 10.14
CA GLU A 51 -4.34 -7.27 10.97
C GLU A 51 -4.82 -7.47 12.40
N VAL A 52 -5.49 -6.47 13.00
CA VAL A 52 -6.07 -6.58 14.36
C VAL A 52 -7.22 -7.57 14.43
N GLU A 53 -8.06 -7.61 13.39
CA GLU A 53 -9.19 -8.54 13.29
C GLU A 53 -8.78 -9.92 12.73
N GLU A 54 -7.47 -10.15 12.50
CA GLU A 54 -6.89 -11.35 11.85
C GLU A 54 -7.66 -11.77 10.58
N ARG A 55 -8.09 -10.77 9.81
CA ARG A 55 -8.94 -10.95 8.63
C ARG A 55 -8.11 -10.88 7.37
N GLU A 56 -7.91 -12.02 6.74
CA GLU A 56 -7.25 -12.09 5.44
C GLU A 56 -8.26 -12.10 4.30
N GLY A 57 -7.93 -11.41 3.21
CA GLY A 57 -8.81 -11.34 2.05
C GLY A 57 -8.25 -10.50 0.90
N PRO A 58 -8.97 -10.45 -0.23
CA PRO A 58 -8.53 -9.72 -1.43
C PRO A 58 -8.37 -8.21 -1.17
N ASN A 59 -9.11 -7.66 -0.21
CA ASN A 59 -9.00 -6.25 0.17
C ASN A 59 -7.63 -5.92 0.78
N MET A 60 -7.06 -6.83 1.57
CA MET A 60 -5.73 -6.67 2.17
C MET A 60 -4.65 -6.63 1.09
N VAL A 61 -4.78 -7.50 0.09
CA VAL A 61 -3.87 -7.57 -1.05
C VAL A 61 -3.95 -6.29 -1.89
N GLU A 62 -5.17 -5.78 -2.16
CA GLU A 62 -5.35 -4.50 -2.86
C GLU A 62 -4.73 -3.32 -2.07
N ALA A 63 -4.93 -3.29 -0.75
CA ALA A 63 -4.35 -2.26 0.13
C ALA A 63 -2.80 -2.28 0.10
N LEU A 64 -2.20 -3.47 0.25
CA LEU A 64 -0.75 -3.66 0.17
C LEU A 64 -0.20 -3.20 -1.19
N LEU A 65 -0.88 -3.56 -2.29
CA LEU A 65 -0.45 -3.21 -3.64
C LEU A 65 -0.47 -1.69 -3.87
N PHE A 66 -1.53 -1.03 -3.40
CA PHE A 66 -1.65 0.41 -3.47
C PHE A 66 -0.54 1.09 -2.67
N LEU A 67 -0.33 0.67 -1.42
CA LEU A 67 0.71 1.24 -0.54
C LEU A 67 2.12 1.03 -1.12
N ALA A 68 2.40 -0.15 -1.69
CA ALA A 68 3.67 -0.42 -2.36
C ALA A 68 3.92 0.53 -3.54
N THR A 69 2.90 0.71 -4.39
CA THR A 69 2.98 1.60 -5.56
C THR A 69 3.13 3.06 -5.14
N TYR A 70 2.37 3.49 -4.13
CA TYR A 70 2.45 4.83 -3.57
C TYR A 70 3.82 5.12 -2.96
N CYS A 71 4.37 4.19 -2.17
CA CYS A 71 5.70 4.33 -1.58
C CYS A 71 6.79 4.37 -2.65
N LYS A 72 6.67 3.56 -3.71
CA LYS A 72 7.57 3.62 -4.87
C LYS A 72 7.56 4.99 -5.54
N SER A 73 6.38 5.59 -5.75
CA SER A 73 6.25 6.93 -6.32
C SER A 73 6.86 8.01 -5.42
N GLN A 74 6.78 7.84 -4.09
CA GLN A 74 7.40 8.70 -3.10
C GLN A 74 8.90 8.44 -2.89
N LYS A 75 9.52 7.55 -3.69
CA LYS A 75 10.92 7.09 -3.53
C LYS A 75 11.23 6.44 -2.16
N ARG A 76 10.19 6.01 -1.44
CA ARG A 76 10.29 5.29 -0.15
C ARG A 76 10.41 3.80 -0.44
N PHE A 77 11.56 3.41 -0.99
CA PHE A 77 11.80 2.04 -1.46
C PHE A 77 11.79 1.00 -0.33
N GLU A 78 12.26 1.35 0.86
CA GLU A 78 12.27 0.46 2.03
C GLU A 78 10.85 0.01 2.41
N GLU A 79 9.93 0.96 2.59
CA GLU A 79 8.54 0.65 2.92
C GLU A 79 7.83 -0.10 1.79
N ALA A 80 8.09 0.29 0.55
CA ALA A 80 7.55 -0.42 -0.60
C ALA A 80 8.03 -1.87 -0.66
N GLU A 81 9.28 -2.15 -0.29
CA GLU A 81 9.83 -3.51 -0.21
C GLU A 81 9.14 -4.33 0.90
N VAL A 82 8.85 -3.73 2.06
CA VAL A 82 8.07 -4.39 3.13
C VAL A 82 6.69 -4.82 2.63
N TYR A 83 5.94 -3.91 1.98
CA TYR A 83 4.63 -4.24 1.43
C TYR A 83 4.71 -5.28 0.31
N CYS A 84 5.69 -5.18 -0.58
CA CYS A 84 5.91 -6.18 -1.63
C CYS A 84 6.26 -7.55 -1.04
N THR A 85 7.06 -7.60 0.02
CA THR A 85 7.45 -8.86 0.67
C THR A 85 6.22 -9.55 1.27
N ARG A 86 5.33 -8.80 1.93
CA ARG A 86 4.03 -9.32 2.37
C ARG A 86 3.21 -9.86 1.20
N LEU A 87 3.18 -9.15 0.06
CA LEU A 87 2.49 -9.61 -1.17
C LEU A 87 3.09 -10.90 -1.76
N LEU A 88 4.36 -11.22 -1.51
CA LEU A 88 4.96 -12.47 -2.00
C LEU A 88 4.46 -13.71 -1.25
N ASP A 89 3.96 -13.53 -0.03
CA ASP A 89 3.36 -14.57 0.80
C ASP A 89 1.98 -14.97 0.24
N TYR A 90 1.26 -14.01 -0.34
CA TYR A 90 0.01 -14.27 -1.07
C TYR A 90 0.26 -14.98 -2.41
N THR A 91 -0.62 -15.92 -2.75
CA THR A 91 -0.53 -16.70 -3.99
C THR A 91 -1.48 -16.13 -5.04
N GLY A 92 -0.95 -15.62 -6.17
CA GLY A 92 -1.78 -15.03 -7.22
C GLY A 92 -1.03 -14.08 -8.18
N PRO A 93 -1.73 -13.38 -9.09
CA PRO A 93 -1.15 -12.32 -9.93
C PRO A 93 -0.48 -11.18 -9.15
N GLU A 94 -0.81 -11.03 -7.87
CA GLU A 94 -0.31 -9.99 -6.99
C GLU A 94 1.14 -10.27 -6.60
N LYS A 95 1.54 -11.54 -6.50
CA LYS A 95 2.93 -11.96 -6.34
C LYS A 95 3.80 -11.53 -7.51
N GLU A 96 3.33 -11.73 -8.74
CA GLU A 96 4.05 -11.31 -9.94
C GLU A 96 4.15 -9.78 -10.03
N THR A 97 3.10 -9.09 -9.58
CA THR A 97 3.08 -7.63 -9.50
C THR A 97 4.08 -7.13 -8.45
N ALA A 98 4.13 -7.74 -7.27
CA ALA A 98 5.10 -7.43 -6.22
C ALA A 98 6.55 -7.65 -6.69
N LYS A 99 6.84 -8.75 -7.37
CA LYS A 99 8.16 -8.99 -8.00
C LYS A 99 8.51 -7.90 -9.02
N SER A 100 7.54 -7.50 -9.85
CA SER A 100 7.74 -6.45 -10.85
C SER A 100 8.01 -5.09 -10.20
N LEU A 101 7.31 -4.77 -9.12
CA LEU A 101 7.55 -3.58 -8.31
C LEU A 101 8.96 -3.62 -7.69
N LEU A 102 9.33 -4.70 -7.01
CA LEU A 102 10.67 -4.91 -6.43
C LEU A 102 11.78 -4.74 -7.45
N ARG A 103 11.63 -5.35 -8.63
CA ARG A 103 12.60 -5.21 -9.73
C ARG A 103 12.72 -3.75 -10.17
N GLY A 104 11.59 -3.06 -10.34
CA GLY A 104 11.59 -1.64 -10.71
C GLY A 104 12.25 -0.74 -9.67
N MET A 105 12.09 -1.05 -8.37
CA MET A 105 12.72 -0.33 -7.28
C MET A 105 14.23 -0.58 -7.22
N ARG A 106 14.66 -1.85 -7.35
CA ARG A 106 16.08 -2.19 -7.46
C ARG A 106 16.76 -1.49 -8.63
N ILE A 107 16.10 -1.40 -9.79
CA ILE A 107 16.63 -0.67 -10.95
C ILE A 107 16.79 0.82 -10.62
N ALA A 108 15.78 1.42 -9.98
CA ALA A 108 15.83 2.82 -9.58
C ALA A 108 16.92 3.11 -8.53
N GLN A 109 17.21 2.14 -7.65
CA GLN A 109 18.32 2.23 -6.70
C GLN A 109 19.68 2.00 -7.37
N SER A 110 19.80 1.02 -8.28
CA SER A 110 21.04 0.74 -9.02
C SER A 110 21.39 1.79 -10.07
N GLY A 111 20.43 2.65 -10.44
CA GLY A 111 20.66 3.82 -11.28
C GLY A 111 21.41 4.96 -10.57
N PHE A 112 21.55 4.88 -9.24
CA PHE A 112 22.57 5.62 -8.52
C PHE A 112 23.74 4.67 -8.30
N PRO A 113 24.93 4.91 -8.89
CA PRO A 113 26.10 4.17 -8.47
C PRO A 113 26.28 4.52 -6.99
N LEU A 114 26.05 3.54 -6.12
CA LEU A 114 26.54 3.57 -4.76
C LEU A 114 28.05 3.62 -4.91
N MET A 115 28.60 4.83 -4.96
CA MET A 115 30.03 5.07 -4.90
C MET A 115 30.55 4.30 -3.70
N ASP A 116 31.45 3.38 -4.00
CA ASP A 116 32.22 2.60 -3.06
C ASP A 116 32.62 3.46 -1.85
N VAL A 117 32.05 3.16 -0.68
CA VAL A 117 32.73 3.46 0.58
C VAL A 117 33.26 2.13 1.07
N GLU A 118 34.38 1.77 0.45
CA GLU A 118 35.44 1.04 1.12
C GLU A 118 35.75 1.75 2.44
N HIS A 119 35.41 1.13 3.56
CA HIS A 119 36.00 1.43 4.86
C HIS A 119 36.23 0.13 5.63
N PHE A 120 37.22 -0.63 5.16
CA PHE A 120 38.26 -1.18 6.04
C PHE A 120 39.21 0.00 6.35
N PRO A 121 39.76 0.27 7.56
CA PRO A 121 40.42 -0.69 8.49
C PRO A 121 40.32 -0.22 9.99
N PRO A 122 41.19 -0.63 10.96
CA PRO A 122 42.21 -1.70 11.00
C PRO A 122 41.90 -2.89 11.92
#